data_AF-A0A6J2HY13-F1
#
_entry.id   AF-A0A6J2HY13-F1
#
_cell.length_a   1.000
_cell.length_b   1.000
_cell.length_c   1.000
_cell.angle_alpha   90.00
_cell.angle_beta   90.00
_cell.angle_gamma   90.00
#
_symmetry.space_group_name_H-M   'P 1'
#
loop_
_entity.id
_entity.type
_entity.pdbx_description
1 polymer ?
#
loop_
_entity_poly.entity_id
_entity_poly.type
_entity_poly.pdbx_seq_one_letter_code
_entity_poly.pdbx_strand_id
1 'polypeptide(L)'
;MFPWLLLVLSVCARPGTGLPARHMDSLVQILDALESPARGGSPGSVPALARALGVCSTPGCRAVLGEPPEPPPAPAALPPEQWQLLRELLRPEPAAPERGALLAPDGSTVALGPLLAGIEAGLRLGGGSEGPWDPLPALRPPLDPLLAVTVGEVLGTSFLLARGGHGAALGPGGCWDDVDDPQNYTLTGPPTPVPDAVANGAMDGVVLGARLAREPAPLAELLRGYYGTGNGSERGRPPSSYRRRDFGALAGPGKLEEELVAVLELLRVLPPTRGLLEGVGPGEVAAVARRAAGEFTRRYVECPAIVPRCMWGARPYRGTPSPLTLPLGSVFIHHTLEPGTPCRSFRACARAMRSMQSFHQDTRVWDDIGYSFVVGSDGYLYEGRGWHWVGAHTKGYNTRGFGVGYVGDFSAALPDSDALALVRDELLPCAVRAGRILGNYTLHGHRQLGRTDCPGNALFQEIQGWPGFQ
;
A
#
# COMPACT_ATOMS: atom_id res chain seq x y z
N MET A 1 60.22 3.75 11.70
CA MET A 1 59.44 3.86 10.45
C MET A 1 58.63 2.58 10.31
N PHE A 2 57.32 2.64 10.58
CA PHE A 2 56.39 1.53 10.39
C PHE A 2 55.83 1.60 8.96
N PRO A 3 55.84 0.51 8.16
CA PRO A 3 55.23 0.53 6.85
C PRO A 3 53.71 0.34 6.99
N TRP A 4 52.97 1.19 6.30
CA TRP A 4 51.52 1.18 6.24
C TRP A 4 51.02 -0.02 5.42
N LEU A 5 50.21 -0.89 6.04
CA LEU A 5 49.38 -1.86 5.33
C LEU A 5 48.14 -1.13 4.79
N LEU A 6 48.05 -0.95 3.47
CA LEU A 6 46.84 -0.53 2.79
C LEU A 6 45.87 -1.73 2.75
N LEU A 7 44.86 -1.71 3.61
CA LEU A 7 43.73 -2.63 3.57
C LEU A 7 42.81 -2.19 2.43
N VAL A 8 42.87 -2.89 1.29
CA VAL A 8 41.88 -2.71 0.22
C VAL A 8 40.59 -3.37 0.68
N LEU A 9 39.61 -2.54 1.11
CA LEU A 9 38.23 -2.96 1.28
C LEU A 9 37.67 -3.29 -0.11
N SER A 10 37.73 -4.57 -0.47
CA SER A 10 36.95 -5.11 -1.58
C SER A 10 35.48 -5.07 -1.16
N VAL A 11 34.77 -4.04 -1.61
CA VAL A 11 33.30 -4.05 -1.61
C VAL A 11 32.92 -5.14 -2.62
N CYS A 12 32.48 -6.30 -2.12
CA CYS A 12 31.82 -7.29 -2.94
C CYS A 12 30.51 -6.68 -3.46
N ALA A 13 30.57 -6.01 -4.61
CA ALA A 13 29.38 -5.72 -5.39
C ALA A 13 28.75 -7.06 -5.77
N ARG A 14 27.52 -7.30 -5.32
CA ARG A 14 26.72 -8.41 -5.86
C ARG A 14 26.54 -8.15 -7.35
N PRO A 15 26.71 -9.13 -8.24
CA PRO A 15 26.42 -8.94 -9.65
C PRO A 15 24.93 -8.65 -9.79
N GLY A 16 24.59 -7.42 -10.15
CA GLY A 16 23.22 -7.04 -10.48
C GLY A 16 22.73 -7.85 -11.67
N THR A 17 21.42 -8.12 -11.71
CA THR A 17 20.71 -8.83 -12.80
C THR A 17 20.78 -8.12 -14.16
N GLY A 18 21.41 -6.93 -14.23
CA GLY A 18 21.45 -6.07 -15.41
C GLY A 18 20.13 -5.31 -15.65
N LEU A 19 19.08 -5.59 -14.90
CA LEU A 19 17.79 -4.92 -15.00
C LEU A 19 17.75 -3.62 -14.19
N PRO A 20 16.99 -2.60 -14.62
CA PRO A 20 16.73 -1.43 -13.81
C PRO A 20 16.03 -1.79 -12.50
N ALA A 21 16.27 -1.01 -11.46
CA ALA A 21 15.58 -1.11 -10.18
C ALA A 21 14.04 -1.07 -10.36
N ARG A 22 13.31 -1.87 -9.59
CA ARG A 22 11.83 -1.93 -9.57
C ARG A 22 11.21 -0.76 -8.80
N HIS A 23 11.68 0.44 -9.10
CA HIS A 23 11.12 1.70 -8.60
C HIS A 23 10.06 2.24 -9.56
N MET A 24 9.07 2.93 -9.00
CA MET A 24 8.10 3.69 -9.80
C MET A 24 8.79 4.72 -10.71
N ASP A 25 9.90 5.33 -10.27
CA ASP A 25 10.66 6.28 -11.09
C ASP A 25 11.28 5.61 -12.33
N SER A 26 11.70 4.34 -12.24
CA SER A 26 12.16 3.56 -13.39
C SER A 26 11.02 3.35 -14.38
N LEU A 27 9.81 3.07 -13.89
CA LEU A 27 8.63 2.97 -14.75
C LEU A 27 8.33 4.32 -15.41
N VAL A 28 8.33 5.43 -14.67
CA VAL A 28 8.09 6.77 -15.24
C VAL A 28 9.06 7.08 -16.38
N GLN A 29 10.35 6.72 -16.24
CA GLN A 29 11.33 6.88 -17.32
C GLN A 29 11.03 6.02 -18.55
N ILE A 30 10.56 4.78 -18.35
CA ILE A 30 10.12 3.89 -19.44
C ILE A 30 8.90 4.49 -20.16
N LEU A 31 7.93 4.99 -19.39
CA LEU A 31 6.73 5.61 -19.94
C LEU A 31 7.07 6.90 -20.70
N ASP A 32 7.92 7.77 -20.16
CA ASP A 32 8.40 8.98 -20.87
C ASP A 32 9.01 8.61 -22.23
N ALA A 33 9.81 7.54 -22.28
CA ALA A 33 10.43 7.08 -23.51
C ALA A 33 9.40 6.57 -24.54
N LEU A 34 8.36 5.86 -24.09
CA LEU A 34 7.28 5.34 -24.92
C LEU A 34 6.29 6.42 -25.38
N GLU A 35 6.12 7.49 -24.61
CA GLU A 35 5.21 8.59 -24.93
C GLU A 35 5.89 9.70 -25.74
N SER A 36 7.23 9.76 -25.74
CA SER A 36 8.00 10.80 -26.42
C SER A 36 7.88 10.71 -27.96
N PRO A 37 7.30 11.72 -28.64
CA PRO A 37 7.23 11.73 -30.10
C PRO A 37 8.62 11.73 -30.76
N ALA A 38 9.61 12.32 -30.09
CA ALA A 38 11.01 12.34 -30.56
C ALA A 38 11.65 10.93 -30.62
N ARG A 39 11.07 9.96 -29.92
CA ARG A 39 11.48 8.54 -29.96
C ARG A 39 10.51 7.66 -30.76
N GLY A 40 9.61 8.27 -31.53
CA GLY A 40 8.56 7.57 -32.27
C GLY A 40 7.40 7.08 -31.40
N GLY A 41 7.28 7.58 -30.18
CA GLY A 41 6.24 7.26 -29.21
C GLY A 41 4.92 8.00 -29.44
N SER A 42 3.86 7.52 -28.79
CA SER A 42 2.55 8.16 -28.75
C SER A 42 1.84 7.87 -27.41
N PRO A 43 1.31 8.88 -26.71
CA PRO A 43 0.66 8.70 -25.40
C PRO A 43 -0.45 7.64 -25.38
N GLY A 44 -1.26 7.57 -26.44
CA GLY A 44 -2.35 6.60 -26.54
C GLY A 44 -1.91 5.14 -26.74
N SER A 45 -0.63 4.89 -27.03
CA SER A 45 -0.12 3.54 -27.32
C SER A 45 0.22 2.73 -26.06
N VAL A 46 0.42 3.39 -24.92
CA VAL A 46 0.88 2.74 -23.68
C VAL A 46 -0.17 1.83 -23.05
N PRO A 47 -1.45 2.24 -22.87
CA PRO A 47 -2.49 1.32 -22.39
C PRO A 47 -2.69 0.12 -23.33
N ALA A 48 -2.68 0.36 -24.64
CA ALA A 48 -2.79 -0.70 -25.65
C ALA A 48 -1.61 -1.69 -25.57
N LEU A 49 -0.38 -1.17 -25.40
CA LEU A 49 0.81 -1.97 -25.16
C LEU A 49 0.68 -2.80 -23.87
N ALA A 50 0.20 -2.19 -22.78
CA ALA A 50 0.00 -2.87 -21.52
C ALA A 50 -0.96 -4.05 -21.65
N ARG A 51 -2.07 -3.85 -22.38
CA ARG A 51 -3.04 -4.90 -22.72
C ARG A 51 -2.42 -6.01 -23.55
N ALA A 52 -1.66 -5.65 -24.58
CA ALA A 52 -0.95 -6.60 -25.42
C ALA A 52 0.06 -7.47 -24.63
N LEU A 53 0.62 -6.90 -23.56
CA LEU A 53 1.59 -7.55 -22.69
C LEU A 53 0.95 -8.33 -21.52
N GLY A 54 -0.37 -8.32 -21.36
CA GLY A 54 -1.08 -9.20 -20.43
C GLY A 54 -1.84 -8.52 -19.30
N VAL A 55 -1.83 -7.18 -19.24
CA VAL A 55 -2.75 -6.44 -18.36
C VAL A 55 -4.18 -6.73 -18.77
N CYS A 56 -5.07 -6.92 -17.79
CA CYS A 56 -6.50 -7.17 -18.04
C CYS A 56 -6.74 -8.43 -18.90
N SER A 57 -6.01 -9.51 -18.62
CA SER A 57 -6.11 -10.78 -19.35
C SER A 57 -7.18 -11.74 -18.82
N THR A 58 -7.85 -11.39 -17.71
CA THR A 58 -8.92 -12.18 -17.10
C THR A 58 -10.23 -12.09 -17.89
N PRO A 59 -11.10 -13.10 -17.85
CA PRO A 59 -12.34 -13.11 -18.64
C PRO A 59 -13.27 -11.93 -18.36
N GLY A 60 -13.45 -11.53 -17.10
CA GLY A 60 -14.28 -10.37 -16.76
C GLY A 60 -13.69 -9.08 -17.32
N CYS A 61 -12.39 -8.89 -17.14
CA CYS A 61 -11.69 -7.72 -17.64
C CYS A 61 -11.73 -7.63 -19.17
N ARG A 62 -11.66 -8.75 -19.89
CA ARG A 62 -11.85 -8.77 -21.35
C ARG A 62 -13.28 -8.48 -21.78
N ALA A 63 -14.27 -8.94 -21.03
CA ALA A 63 -15.66 -8.58 -21.30
C ALA A 63 -15.90 -7.06 -21.16
N VAL A 64 -15.09 -6.39 -20.34
CA VAL A 64 -15.17 -4.95 -20.09
C VAL A 64 -14.27 -4.20 -21.10
N LEU A 65 -12.96 -4.41 -21.15
CA LEU A 65 -12.04 -3.66 -22.02
C LEU A 65 -11.85 -4.27 -23.44
N GLY A 66 -12.58 -5.33 -23.78
CA GLY A 66 -12.47 -6.05 -25.06
C GLY A 66 -11.36 -7.12 -25.05
N GLU A 67 -11.02 -7.68 -26.21
CA GLU A 67 -9.83 -8.53 -26.32
C GLU A 67 -8.55 -7.67 -26.39
N PRO A 68 -7.43 -8.14 -25.80
CA PRO A 68 -6.17 -7.43 -25.92
C PRO A 68 -5.65 -7.48 -27.38
N PRO A 69 -5.00 -6.41 -27.86
CA PRO A 69 -4.35 -6.43 -29.16
C PRO A 69 -3.16 -7.41 -29.18
N GLU A 70 -2.68 -7.76 -30.36
CA GLU A 70 -1.49 -8.61 -30.49
C GLU A 70 -0.24 -7.94 -29.87
N PRO A 71 0.65 -8.71 -29.20
CA PRO A 71 1.87 -8.16 -28.62
C PRO A 71 2.76 -7.53 -29.70
N PRO A 72 3.12 -6.24 -29.58
CA PRO A 72 4.01 -5.61 -30.55
C PRO A 72 5.45 -6.14 -30.39
N PRO A 73 6.31 -5.98 -31.41
CA PRO A 73 7.74 -6.17 -31.25
C PRO A 73 8.31 -5.19 -30.21
N ALA A 74 9.54 -5.45 -29.75
CA ALA A 74 10.21 -4.58 -28.80
C ALA A 74 10.27 -3.13 -29.33
N PRO A 75 9.77 -2.13 -28.57
CA PRO A 75 9.80 -0.74 -29.00
C PRO A 75 11.24 -0.26 -29.19
N ALA A 76 11.54 0.37 -30.34
CA ALA A 76 12.87 0.93 -30.60
C ALA A 76 13.27 2.04 -29.61
N ALA A 77 12.27 2.65 -28.96
CA ALA A 77 12.47 3.68 -27.95
C ALA A 77 13.07 3.16 -26.63
N LEU A 78 13.03 1.84 -26.39
CA LEU A 78 13.44 1.23 -25.13
C LEU A 78 14.70 0.35 -25.30
N PRO A 79 15.68 0.49 -24.38
CA PRO A 79 16.73 -0.50 -24.22
C PRO A 79 16.17 -1.90 -23.89
N PRO A 80 16.88 -2.99 -24.24
CA PRO A 80 16.44 -4.35 -23.98
C PRO A 80 16.09 -4.62 -22.51
N GLU A 81 16.89 -4.09 -21.58
CA GLU A 81 16.69 -4.26 -20.14
C GLU A 81 15.42 -3.55 -19.62
N GLN A 82 15.10 -2.37 -20.16
CA GLN A 82 13.87 -1.64 -19.82
C GLN A 82 12.64 -2.36 -20.39
N TRP A 83 12.75 -2.88 -21.61
CA TRP A 83 11.69 -3.68 -22.21
C TRP A 83 11.44 -4.97 -21.45
N GLN A 84 12.51 -5.66 -21.01
CA GLN A 84 12.38 -6.85 -20.19
C GLN A 84 11.70 -6.54 -18.85
N LEU A 85 12.14 -5.50 -18.15
CA LEU A 85 11.51 -5.08 -16.89
C LEU A 85 10.01 -4.79 -17.07
N LEU A 86 9.64 -4.02 -18.11
CA LEU A 86 8.25 -3.71 -18.39
C LEU A 86 7.40 -4.97 -18.62
N ARG A 87 7.93 -5.96 -19.35
CA ARG A 87 7.24 -7.25 -19.58
C ARG A 87 7.04 -8.03 -18.27
N GLU A 88 8.04 -8.07 -17.41
CA GLU A 88 7.96 -8.75 -16.13
C GLU A 88 6.92 -8.10 -15.20
N LEU A 89 6.81 -6.76 -15.23
CA LEU A 89 5.86 -6.02 -14.41
C LEU A 89 4.40 -6.19 -14.87
N LEU A 90 4.17 -6.28 -16.18
CA LEU A 90 2.83 -6.33 -16.77
C LEU A 90 2.26 -7.75 -16.86
N ARG A 91 3.12 -8.76 -16.84
CA ARG A 91 2.72 -10.17 -16.93
C ARG A 91 3.29 -11.00 -15.78
N PRO A 92 2.90 -10.69 -14.52
CA PRO A 92 3.30 -11.54 -13.42
C PRO A 92 2.73 -12.95 -13.60
N GLU A 93 3.45 -13.95 -13.11
CA GLU A 93 2.92 -15.30 -13.05
C GLU A 93 1.73 -15.34 -12.09
N PRO A 94 0.63 -16.04 -12.39
CA PRO A 94 -0.52 -16.13 -11.47
C PRO A 94 -0.14 -16.66 -10.07
N ALA A 95 0.90 -17.49 -10.00
CA ALA A 95 1.44 -18.03 -8.75
C ALA A 95 2.42 -17.07 -8.03
N ALA A 96 2.90 -16.03 -8.72
CA ALA A 96 3.84 -15.04 -8.22
C ALA A 96 3.38 -13.60 -8.59
N PRO A 97 2.15 -13.19 -8.18
CA PRO A 97 1.60 -11.87 -8.51
C PRO A 97 2.48 -10.71 -8.03
N GLU A 98 3.31 -10.95 -7.02
CA GLU A 98 4.27 -10.00 -6.45
C GLU A 98 5.38 -9.59 -7.43
N ARG A 99 5.65 -10.35 -8.50
CA ARG A 99 6.60 -9.95 -9.56
C ARG A 99 6.14 -8.73 -10.36
N GLY A 100 4.84 -8.44 -10.33
CA GLY A 100 4.25 -7.24 -10.94
C GLY A 100 4.42 -5.98 -10.09
N ALA A 101 5.11 -6.08 -8.95
CA ALA A 101 5.20 -4.99 -7.98
C ALA A 101 6.34 -4.00 -8.26
N LEU A 102 6.09 -2.75 -7.87
CA LEU A 102 7.03 -1.65 -7.86
C LEU A 102 7.06 -1.00 -6.47
N LEU A 103 8.24 -0.55 -6.06
CA LEU A 103 8.41 0.32 -4.89
C LEU A 103 8.09 1.76 -5.30
N ALA A 104 7.10 2.37 -4.65
CA ALA A 104 6.75 3.76 -4.85
C ALA A 104 7.57 4.70 -3.93
N PRO A 105 7.76 5.98 -4.29
CA PRO A 105 8.54 6.94 -3.48
C PRO A 105 7.98 7.19 -2.08
N ASP A 106 6.69 6.92 -1.87
CA ASP A 106 6.04 7.00 -0.57
C ASP A 106 6.22 5.75 0.30
N GLY A 107 7.04 4.78 -0.15
CA GLY A 107 7.36 3.56 0.58
C GLY A 107 6.36 2.43 0.42
N SER A 108 5.24 2.68 -0.26
CA SER A 108 4.27 1.64 -0.58
C SER A 108 4.79 0.74 -1.71
N THR A 109 4.21 -0.47 -1.80
CA THR A 109 4.45 -1.38 -2.92
C THR A 109 3.17 -1.52 -3.73
N VAL A 110 3.26 -1.39 -5.06
CA VAL A 110 2.12 -1.24 -5.97
C VAL A 110 2.28 -2.20 -7.16
N ALA A 111 1.25 -2.97 -7.47
CA ALA A 111 1.23 -3.83 -8.66
C ALA A 111 0.83 -3.02 -9.91
N LEU A 112 1.61 -3.15 -10.98
CA LEU A 112 1.42 -2.34 -12.19
C LEU A 112 0.17 -2.74 -13.00
N GLY A 113 -0.18 -4.02 -13.03
CA GLY A 113 -1.31 -4.52 -13.83
C GLY A 113 -2.65 -3.83 -13.51
N PRO A 114 -3.15 -3.93 -12.25
CA PRO A 114 -4.40 -3.26 -11.86
C PRO A 114 -4.34 -1.74 -12.01
N LEU A 115 -3.18 -1.12 -11.78
CA LEU A 115 -2.96 0.32 -11.95
C LEU A 115 -3.24 0.75 -13.40
N LEU A 116 -2.64 0.07 -14.38
CA LEU A 116 -2.83 0.41 -15.80
C LEU A 116 -4.21 0.01 -16.32
N ALA A 117 -4.82 -1.06 -15.79
CA ALA A 117 -6.19 -1.43 -16.14
C ALA A 117 -7.19 -0.31 -15.77
N GLY A 118 -7.03 0.29 -14.59
CA GLY A 118 -7.86 1.42 -14.16
C GLY A 118 -7.62 2.69 -14.99
N ILE A 119 -6.37 3.00 -15.33
CA ILE A 119 -6.01 4.11 -16.22
C ILE A 119 -6.68 3.97 -17.59
N GLU A 120 -6.63 2.77 -18.19
CA GLU A 120 -7.28 2.51 -19.48
C GLU A 120 -8.80 2.66 -19.41
N ALA A 121 -9.44 2.08 -18.38
CA ALA A 121 -10.87 2.23 -18.16
C ALA A 121 -11.26 3.71 -18.04
N GLY A 122 -10.47 4.50 -17.30
CA GLY A 122 -10.63 5.95 -17.17
C GLY A 122 -10.57 6.69 -18.50
N LEU A 123 -9.55 6.43 -19.31
CA LEU A 123 -9.38 7.07 -20.63
C LEU A 123 -10.56 6.77 -21.57
N ARG A 124 -11.07 5.53 -21.56
CA ARG A 124 -12.25 5.16 -22.37
C ARG A 124 -13.52 5.88 -21.91
N LEU A 125 -13.70 6.02 -20.59
CA LEU A 125 -14.84 6.74 -20.02
C LEU A 125 -14.83 8.24 -20.38
N GLY A 126 -13.65 8.87 -20.41
CA GLY A 126 -13.51 10.29 -20.74
C GLY A 126 -13.55 10.62 -22.25
N GLY A 127 -13.14 9.69 -23.11
CA GLY A 127 -12.98 9.90 -24.54
C GLY A 127 -14.27 9.95 -25.37
N GLY A 128 -15.45 9.82 -24.75
CA GLY A 128 -16.73 9.84 -25.46
C GLY A 128 -16.89 8.74 -26.51
N SER A 129 -16.11 7.66 -26.45
CA SER A 129 -16.20 6.58 -27.43
C SER A 129 -17.50 5.80 -27.25
N GLU A 130 -18.50 6.14 -28.06
CA GLU A 130 -19.53 5.18 -28.46
C GLU A 130 -18.86 4.08 -29.30
N GLY A 131 -18.42 2.99 -28.64
CA GLY A 131 -18.12 1.72 -29.32
C GLY A 131 -17.04 0.85 -28.66
N PRO A 132 -17.17 -0.47 -28.81
CA PRO A 132 -18.14 -1.29 -28.11
C PRO A 132 -17.58 -1.67 -26.71
N TRP A 133 -18.34 -1.39 -25.64
CA TRP A 133 -18.59 -2.53 -24.78
C TRP A 133 -19.34 -3.47 -25.71
N ASP A 134 -18.81 -4.64 -26.07
CA ASP A 134 -19.74 -5.68 -26.55
C ASP A 134 -20.89 -5.66 -25.55
N PRO A 135 -22.15 -5.48 -25.98
CA PRO A 135 -23.20 -5.02 -25.09
C PRO A 135 -23.18 -5.90 -23.86
N LEU A 136 -22.69 -5.30 -22.76
CA LEU A 136 -22.55 -6.05 -21.53
C LEU A 136 -23.94 -6.59 -21.24
N PRO A 137 -24.05 -7.83 -20.73
CA PRO A 137 -25.33 -8.34 -20.27
C PRO A 137 -26.00 -7.25 -19.42
N ALA A 138 -27.32 -7.09 -19.56
CA ALA A 138 -28.06 -6.12 -18.73
C ALA A 138 -28.05 -6.61 -17.27
N LEU A 139 -26.96 -6.31 -16.56
CA LEU A 139 -26.71 -6.72 -15.18
C LEU A 139 -27.53 -5.85 -14.22
N ARG A 140 -27.92 -6.44 -13.10
CA ARG A 140 -28.54 -5.75 -11.98
C ARG A 140 -27.83 -6.20 -10.70
N PRO A 141 -27.04 -5.34 -10.02
CA PRO A 141 -26.77 -3.92 -10.33
C PRO A 141 -25.94 -3.70 -11.61
N PRO A 142 -25.92 -2.48 -12.18
CA PRO A 142 -25.05 -2.16 -13.31
C PRO A 142 -23.58 -2.21 -12.89
N LEU A 143 -22.73 -2.61 -13.82
CA LEU A 143 -21.29 -2.71 -13.62
C LEU A 143 -20.63 -1.32 -13.69
N ASP A 144 -19.75 -0.99 -12.75
CA ASP A 144 -18.81 0.14 -12.84
C ASP A 144 -17.52 -0.37 -13.49
N PRO A 145 -17.22 -0.02 -14.77
CA PRO A 145 -16.07 -0.56 -15.47
C PRO A 145 -14.74 -0.32 -14.77
N LEU A 146 -14.62 0.80 -14.05
CA LEU A 146 -13.40 1.17 -13.37
C LEU A 146 -13.13 0.25 -12.18
N LEU A 147 -14.16 -0.05 -11.39
CA LEU A 147 -14.04 -0.99 -10.27
C LEU A 147 -13.94 -2.44 -10.76
N ALA A 148 -14.70 -2.81 -11.80
CA ALA A 148 -14.71 -4.16 -12.38
C ALA A 148 -13.31 -4.66 -12.75
N VAL A 149 -12.55 -3.83 -13.50
CA VAL A 149 -11.26 -4.21 -14.10
C VAL A 149 -10.08 -4.10 -13.14
N THR A 150 -10.23 -3.31 -12.07
CA THR A 150 -9.15 -3.03 -11.12
C THR A 150 -9.21 -3.96 -9.91
N VAL A 151 -10.36 -4.00 -9.22
CA VAL A 151 -10.51 -4.69 -7.94
C VAL A 151 -11.63 -5.73 -7.98
N GLY A 152 -12.71 -5.47 -8.71
CA GLY A 152 -13.95 -6.25 -8.65
C GLY A 152 -13.76 -7.73 -8.99
N GLU A 153 -13.17 -8.05 -10.14
CA GLU A 153 -12.99 -9.44 -10.57
C GLU A 153 -12.04 -10.21 -9.64
N VAL A 154 -10.87 -9.64 -9.34
CA VAL A 154 -9.86 -10.32 -8.52
C VAL A 154 -10.34 -10.49 -7.07
N LEU A 155 -11.03 -9.49 -6.51
CA LEU A 155 -11.57 -9.56 -5.15
C LEU A 155 -12.75 -10.54 -5.07
N GLY A 156 -13.68 -10.47 -6.00
CA GLY A 156 -14.84 -11.35 -6.06
C GLY A 156 -14.44 -12.82 -6.21
N THR A 157 -13.54 -13.11 -7.15
CA THR A 157 -13.03 -14.48 -7.37
C THR A 157 -12.19 -14.98 -6.20
N SER A 158 -11.36 -14.13 -5.57
CA SER A 158 -10.58 -14.49 -4.38
C SER A 158 -11.48 -15.00 -3.25
N PHE A 159 -12.53 -14.24 -2.90
CA PHE A 159 -13.45 -14.63 -1.84
C PHE A 159 -14.39 -15.77 -2.24
N LEU A 160 -14.75 -15.86 -3.52
CA LEU A 160 -15.52 -17.00 -4.05
C LEU A 160 -14.74 -18.30 -3.91
N LEU A 161 -13.43 -18.30 -4.15
CA LEU A 161 -12.56 -19.48 -3.94
C LEU A 161 -12.34 -19.77 -2.46
N ALA A 162 -12.28 -18.73 -1.62
CA ALA A 162 -12.14 -18.86 -0.16
C ALA A 162 -13.46 -19.11 0.60
N ARG A 163 -14.58 -19.36 -0.09
CA ARG A 163 -15.92 -19.49 0.51
C ARG A 163 -16.05 -20.65 1.51
N GLY A 164 -15.20 -21.68 1.37
CA GLY A 164 -15.12 -22.80 2.31
C GLY A 164 -14.47 -22.46 3.67
N GLY A 165 -14.05 -21.20 3.89
CA GLY A 165 -13.48 -20.76 5.17
C GLY A 165 -12.01 -21.14 5.39
N HIS A 166 -11.34 -21.67 4.37
CA HIS A 166 -9.92 -22.03 4.41
C HIS A 166 -9.08 -21.02 3.61
N GLY A 167 -8.12 -20.37 4.27
CA GLY A 167 -7.15 -19.47 3.64
C GLY A 167 -7.50 -17.98 3.71
N ALA A 168 -6.47 -17.13 3.65
CA ALA A 168 -6.62 -15.69 3.56
C ALA A 168 -6.97 -15.30 2.10
N ALA A 169 -7.93 -14.40 1.93
CA ALA A 169 -8.33 -13.90 0.61
C ALA A 169 -7.67 -12.54 0.24
N LEU A 170 -7.03 -11.90 1.23
CA LEU A 170 -6.37 -10.60 1.12
C LEU A 170 -4.99 -10.64 1.78
N GLY A 171 -4.09 -9.78 1.30
CA GLY A 171 -2.72 -9.72 1.75
C GLY A 171 -1.94 -10.99 1.34
N PRO A 172 -0.83 -11.32 2.02
CA PRO A 172 -0.08 -10.42 2.89
C PRO A 172 0.57 -9.29 2.09
N GLY A 173 1.27 -8.41 2.82
CA GLY A 173 2.31 -7.57 2.24
C GLY A 173 3.62 -8.35 2.12
N GLY A 174 4.71 -7.63 2.06
CA GLY A 174 6.03 -8.19 1.76
C GLY A 174 7.14 -7.19 2.01
N CYS A 175 8.35 -7.62 1.67
CA CYS A 175 9.59 -6.89 1.87
C CYS A 175 10.40 -6.88 0.57
N TRP A 176 10.98 -5.72 0.25
CA TRP A 176 12.03 -5.64 -0.76
C TRP A 176 13.35 -6.15 -0.19
N ASP A 177 14.18 -6.74 -1.04
CA ASP A 177 15.54 -7.16 -0.72
C ASP A 177 16.46 -5.98 -0.44
N ASP A 178 16.32 -4.90 -1.23
CA ASP A 178 16.94 -3.60 -0.99
C ASP A 178 15.93 -2.50 -1.36
N VAL A 179 15.70 -1.53 -0.50
CA VAL A 179 14.76 -0.43 -0.80
C VAL A 179 15.40 0.71 -1.59
N ASP A 180 16.74 0.79 -1.64
CA ASP A 180 17.45 1.75 -2.49
C ASP A 180 17.61 1.18 -3.93
N ASP A 181 17.76 -0.14 -4.08
CA ASP A 181 17.81 -0.86 -5.37
C ASP A 181 16.94 -2.14 -5.38
N PRO A 182 15.59 -2.01 -5.41
CA PRO A 182 14.66 -3.12 -5.30
C PRO A 182 14.71 -4.03 -6.51
N GLN A 183 15.01 -5.31 -6.28
CA GLN A 183 15.04 -6.33 -7.32
C GLN A 183 14.02 -7.45 -7.04
N ASN A 184 13.84 -7.82 -5.76
CA ASN A 184 12.98 -8.93 -5.35
C ASN A 184 12.03 -8.49 -4.24
N TYR A 185 10.73 -8.64 -4.48
CA TYR A 185 9.70 -8.46 -3.47
C TYR A 185 9.25 -9.81 -2.93
N THR A 186 9.44 -10.04 -1.63
CA THR A 186 9.11 -11.31 -0.97
C THR A 186 7.93 -11.12 -0.03
N LEU A 187 6.87 -11.92 -0.21
CA LEU A 187 5.70 -11.89 0.65
C LEU A 187 6.05 -12.36 2.08
N THR A 188 5.45 -11.72 3.09
CA THR A 188 5.69 -12.08 4.51
C THR A 188 4.85 -13.27 4.99
N GLY A 189 4.02 -13.82 4.11
CA GLY A 189 3.19 -14.98 4.37
C GLY A 189 2.78 -15.68 3.07
N PRO A 190 1.88 -16.67 3.15
CA PRO A 190 1.40 -17.40 1.97
C PRO A 190 0.79 -16.45 0.93
N PRO A 191 1.03 -16.66 -0.37
CA PRO A 191 0.43 -15.84 -1.41
C PRO A 191 -1.10 -15.97 -1.40
N THR A 192 -1.78 -14.87 -1.68
CA THR A 192 -3.22 -14.85 -1.98
C THR A 192 -3.42 -14.24 -3.37
N PRO A 193 -4.63 -14.36 -3.96
CA PRO A 193 -4.93 -13.67 -5.22
C PRO A 193 -4.89 -12.14 -5.12
N VAL A 194 -5.02 -11.58 -3.90
CA VAL A 194 -5.00 -10.12 -3.66
C VAL A 194 -3.95 -9.77 -2.59
N PRO A 195 -2.64 -9.89 -2.89
CA PRO A 195 -1.59 -9.34 -2.02
C PRO A 195 -1.74 -7.83 -1.86
N ASP A 196 -1.12 -7.25 -0.83
CA ASP A 196 -1.25 -5.81 -0.56
C ASP A 196 -0.80 -4.95 -1.75
N ALA A 197 0.19 -5.42 -2.53
CA ALA A 197 0.62 -4.74 -3.75
C ALA A 197 -0.48 -4.67 -4.82
N VAL A 198 -1.24 -5.74 -5.01
CA VAL A 198 -2.37 -5.81 -5.95
C VAL A 198 -3.49 -4.89 -5.49
N ALA A 199 -3.83 -4.90 -4.19
CA ALA A 199 -4.83 -4.01 -3.62
C ALA A 199 -4.43 -2.53 -3.80
N ASN A 200 -3.17 -2.18 -3.52
CA ASN A 200 -2.65 -0.82 -3.71
C ASN A 200 -2.72 -0.40 -5.18
N GLY A 201 -2.27 -1.25 -6.11
CA GLY A 201 -2.35 -0.97 -7.55
C GLY A 201 -3.78 -0.80 -8.04
N ALA A 202 -4.71 -1.59 -7.53
CA ALA A 202 -6.12 -1.48 -7.87
C ALA A 202 -6.71 -0.15 -7.36
N MET A 203 -6.44 0.23 -6.11
CA MET A 203 -6.87 1.53 -5.57
C MET A 203 -6.31 2.70 -6.38
N ASP A 204 -5.01 2.67 -6.68
CA ASP A 204 -4.34 3.71 -7.46
C ASP A 204 -4.89 3.77 -8.91
N GLY A 205 -5.20 2.61 -9.51
CA GLY A 205 -5.85 2.51 -10.82
C GLY A 205 -7.25 3.15 -10.85
N VAL A 206 -8.05 2.95 -9.80
CA VAL A 206 -9.36 3.60 -9.66
C VAL A 206 -9.22 5.11 -9.48
N VAL A 207 -8.33 5.55 -8.59
CA VAL A 207 -8.10 6.99 -8.32
C VAL A 207 -7.63 7.71 -9.59
N LEU A 208 -6.64 7.16 -10.29
CA LEU A 208 -6.07 7.76 -11.48
C LEU A 208 -6.98 7.64 -12.71
N GLY A 209 -7.67 6.51 -12.87
CA GLY A 209 -8.66 6.33 -13.94
C GLY A 209 -9.82 7.31 -13.81
N ALA A 210 -10.35 7.52 -12.60
CA ALA A 210 -11.41 8.50 -12.36
C ALA A 210 -10.95 9.94 -12.68
N ARG A 211 -9.67 10.26 -12.44
CA ARG A 211 -9.08 11.55 -12.83
C ARG A 211 -8.98 11.70 -14.34
N LEU A 212 -8.41 10.71 -15.03
CA LEU A 212 -8.22 10.73 -16.49
C LEU A 212 -9.54 10.77 -17.26
N ALA A 213 -10.61 10.20 -16.72
CA ALA A 213 -11.95 10.30 -17.30
C ALA A 213 -12.45 11.75 -17.40
N ARG A 214 -11.88 12.68 -16.61
CA ARG A 214 -12.23 14.11 -16.60
C ARG A 214 -11.18 14.97 -17.28
N GLU A 215 -9.91 14.64 -17.05
CA GLU A 215 -8.76 15.42 -17.49
C GLU A 215 -7.69 14.46 -18.05
N PRO A 216 -7.71 14.20 -19.37
CA PRO A 216 -6.70 13.37 -20.02
C PRO A 216 -5.30 13.99 -19.89
N ALA A 217 -4.31 13.18 -19.58
CA ALA A 217 -2.91 13.58 -19.46
C ALA A 217 -1.97 12.44 -19.90
N PRO A 218 -0.73 12.73 -20.33
CA PRO A 218 0.30 11.71 -20.52
C PRO A 218 0.52 10.89 -19.25
N LEU A 219 0.71 9.57 -19.37
CA LEU A 219 0.83 8.67 -18.24
C LEU A 219 2.07 8.98 -17.40
N ALA A 220 3.20 9.29 -18.02
CA ALA A 220 4.42 9.61 -17.30
C ALA A 220 4.26 10.90 -16.46
N GLU A 221 3.57 11.91 -17.00
CA GLU A 221 3.22 13.12 -16.27
C GLU A 221 2.27 12.83 -15.10
N LEU A 222 1.22 12.04 -15.35
CA LEU A 222 0.24 11.64 -14.34
C LEU A 222 0.91 10.91 -13.16
N LEU A 223 1.73 9.90 -13.45
CA LEU A 223 2.40 9.11 -12.42
C LEU A 223 3.45 9.94 -11.67
N ARG A 224 4.19 10.81 -12.37
CA ARG A 224 5.14 11.74 -11.73
C ARG A 224 4.43 12.70 -10.77
N GLY A 225 3.25 13.20 -11.15
CA GLY A 225 2.44 14.06 -10.29
C GLY A 225 1.84 13.32 -9.10
N TYR A 226 1.44 12.05 -9.27
CA TYR A 226 0.77 11.27 -8.22
C TYR A 226 1.74 10.66 -7.20
N TYR A 227 2.85 10.10 -7.66
CA TYR A 227 3.86 9.46 -6.80
C TYR A 227 5.00 10.40 -6.40
N GLY A 228 5.20 11.49 -7.14
CA GLY A 228 6.25 12.46 -6.87
C GLY A 228 5.87 13.49 -5.81
N THR A 229 6.90 14.11 -5.24
CA THR A 229 6.78 15.18 -4.23
C THR A 229 6.81 16.59 -4.85
N GLY A 230 7.04 16.69 -6.16
CA GLY A 230 7.34 17.96 -6.86
C GLY A 230 6.15 18.87 -7.16
N ASN A 231 4.90 18.37 -7.13
CA ASN A 231 3.73 19.13 -7.58
C ASN A 231 2.42 18.98 -6.75
N GLY A 232 2.42 18.36 -5.55
CA GLY A 232 1.14 18.00 -4.92
C GLY A 232 1.11 17.80 -3.41
N SER A 233 1.16 18.90 -2.65
CA SER A 233 0.34 19.22 -1.46
C SER A 233 1.03 20.29 -0.61
N GLU A 234 0.27 21.14 0.09
CA GLU A 234 0.75 22.18 1.03
C GLU A 234 1.72 21.67 2.11
N ARG A 235 1.95 20.35 2.22
CA ARG A 235 2.62 19.67 3.32
C ARG A 235 3.76 18.73 2.90
N GLY A 236 4.15 18.71 1.61
CA GLY A 236 5.36 18.02 1.14
C GLY A 236 5.30 16.48 1.13
N ARG A 237 4.10 15.88 1.06
CA ARG A 237 3.89 14.43 0.84
C ARG A 237 3.32 14.19 -0.56
N PRO A 238 3.61 13.05 -1.22
CA PRO A 238 3.03 12.74 -2.53
C PRO A 238 1.54 12.42 -2.42
N PRO A 239 0.71 12.75 -3.44
CA PRO A 239 -0.71 12.39 -3.47
C PRO A 239 -1.01 10.91 -3.21
N SER A 240 -0.12 10.01 -3.65
CA SER A 240 -0.23 8.56 -3.42
C SER A 240 -0.33 8.16 -1.94
N SER A 241 0.14 8.98 -1.01
CA SER A 241 -0.01 8.74 0.43
C SER A 241 -1.47 8.81 0.91
N TYR A 242 -2.36 9.42 0.11
CA TYR A 242 -3.80 9.54 0.41
C TYR A 242 -4.67 8.52 -0.32
N ARG A 243 -4.09 7.54 -1.04
CA ARG A 243 -4.82 6.59 -1.89
C ARG A 243 -6.01 5.91 -1.20
N ARG A 244 -5.87 5.59 0.09
CA ARG A 244 -6.90 4.88 0.88
C ARG A 244 -8.15 5.74 1.05
N ARG A 245 -7.94 7.01 1.43
CA ARG A 245 -8.98 8.03 1.53
C ARG A 245 -9.62 8.28 0.17
N ASP A 246 -8.80 8.50 -0.86
CA ASP A 246 -9.27 8.90 -2.18
C ASP A 246 -10.02 7.76 -2.88
N PHE A 247 -9.55 6.52 -2.75
CA PHE A 247 -10.29 5.33 -3.16
C PHE A 247 -11.59 5.18 -2.36
N GLY A 248 -11.56 5.33 -1.03
CA GLY A 248 -12.75 5.26 -0.19
C GLY A 248 -13.85 6.23 -0.61
N ALA A 249 -13.47 7.45 -1.02
CA ALA A 249 -14.40 8.44 -1.55
C ALA A 249 -15.05 8.04 -2.89
N LEU A 250 -14.33 7.30 -3.75
CA LEU A 250 -14.83 6.82 -5.04
C LEU A 250 -15.61 5.50 -4.96
N ALA A 251 -15.21 4.64 -4.02
CA ALA A 251 -15.78 3.30 -3.82
C ALA A 251 -17.00 3.31 -2.89
N GLY A 252 -17.16 4.33 -2.05
CA GLY A 252 -18.36 4.64 -1.26
C GLY A 252 -18.90 3.53 -0.34
N PRO A 253 -19.86 3.84 0.55
CA PRO A 253 -20.59 2.81 1.28
C PRO A 253 -21.43 1.95 0.31
N GLY A 254 -21.31 0.63 0.38
CA GLY A 254 -22.15 -0.32 -0.37
C GLY A 254 -21.80 -0.48 -1.86
N LYS A 255 -21.24 0.55 -2.51
CA LYS A 255 -20.91 0.48 -3.95
C LYS A 255 -19.89 -0.61 -4.29
N LEU A 256 -18.89 -0.87 -3.44
CA LEU A 256 -18.00 -2.02 -3.63
C LEU A 256 -18.74 -3.37 -3.49
N GLU A 257 -19.72 -3.50 -2.59
CA GLU A 257 -20.53 -4.73 -2.46
C GLU A 257 -21.40 -4.94 -3.70
N GLU A 258 -22.07 -3.89 -4.17
CA GLU A 258 -22.89 -3.91 -5.39
C GLU A 258 -22.05 -4.30 -6.61
N GLU A 259 -20.86 -3.71 -6.76
CA GLU A 259 -19.95 -4.03 -7.85
C GLU A 259 -19.51 -5.49 -7.82
N LEU A 260 -19.18 -6.03 -6.64
CA LEU A 260 -18.78 -7.42 -6.53
C LEU A 260 -19.91 -8.39 -6.90
N VAL A 261 -21.17 -8.02 -6.61
CA VAL A 261 -22.33 -8.77 -7.12
C VAL A 261 -22.40 -8.68 -8.64
N ALA A 262 -22.30 -7.49 -9.23
CA ALA A 262 -22.36 -7.29 -10.68
C ALA A 262 -21.27 -8.10 -11.41
N VAL A 263 -20.04 -8.07 -10.90
CA VAL A 263 -18.91 -8.81 -11.48
C VAL A 263 -19.13 -10.32 -11.36
N LEU A 264 -19.56 -10.83 -10.21
CA LEU A 264 -19.81 -12.27 -10.06
C LEU A 264 -20.94 -12.75 -10.99
N GLU A 265 -21.97 -11.95 -11.20
CA GLU A 265 -23.04 -12.26 -12.17
C GLU A 265 -22.55 -12.17 -13.62
N LEU A 266 -21.65 -11.24 -13.94
CA LEU A 266 -20.95 -11.21 -15.24
C LEU A 266 -20.18 -12.52 -15.46
N LEU A 267 -19.37 -12.94 -14.50
CA LEU A 267 -18.58 -14.17 -14.59
C LEU A 267 -19.45 -15.42 -14.71
N ARG A 268 -20.69 -15.39 -14.22
CA ARG A 268 -21.67 -16.48 -14.32
C ARG A 268 -22.12 -16.73 -15.76
N VAL A 269 -22.17 -15.68 -16.57
CA VAL A 269 -22.66 -15.76 -17.96
C VAL A 269 -21.53 -15.86 -18.99
N LEU A 270 -20.29 -15.56 -18.60
CA LEU A 270 -19.12 -15.70 -19.47
C LEU A 270 -18.72 -17.18 -19.62
N PRO A 271 -18.56 -17.72 -20.85
CA PRO A 271 -18.23 -19.13 -21.07
C PRO A 271 -16.97 -19.63 -20.32
N PRO A 272 -15.85 -18.88 -20.26
CA PRO A 272 -14.65 -19.34 -19.55
C PRO A 272 -14.80 -19.47 -18.03
N THR A 273 -15.79 -18.78 -17.45
CA THR A 273 -15.93 -18.64 -15.98
C THR A 273 -17.25 -19.20 -15.45
N ARG A 274 -18.17 -19.62 -16.33
CA ARG A 274 -19.48 -20.19 -15.95
C ARG A 274 -19.38 -21.29 -14.89
N GLY A 275 -18.38 -22.17 -15.00
CA GLY A 275 -18.17 -23.27 -14.05
C GLY A 275 -17.76 -22.84 -12.64
N LEU A 276 -17.17 -21.64 -12.47
CA LEU A 276 -16.76 -21.14 -11.14
C LEU A 276 -17.96 -20.90 -10.20
N LEU A 277 -19.11 -20.58 -10.79
CA LEU A 277 -20.36 -20.24 -10.10
C LEU A 277 -21.42 -21.32 -10.24
N GLU A 278 -21.07 -22.49 -10.79
CA GLU A 278 -21.97 -23.64 -10.84
C GLU A 278 -22.32 -24.07 -9.41
N GLY A 279 -23.62 -24.19 -9.12
CA GLY A 279 -24.13 -24.47 -7.77
C GLY A 279 -24.09 -23.30 -6.78
N VAL A 280 -23.53 -22.14 -7.14
CA VAL A 280 -23.47 -20.96 -6.26
C VAL A 280 -24.75 -20.13 -6.45
N GLY A 281 -25.62 -20.09 -5.44
CA GLY A 281 -26.90 -19.38 -5.51
C GLY A 281 -26.77 -17.85 -5.36
N PRO A 282 -27.78 -17.05 -5.75
CA PRO A 282 -27.74 -15.59 -5.60
C PRO A 282 -27.52 -15.10 -4.16
N GLY A 283 -28.08 -15.81 -3.17
CA GLY A 283 -27.85 -15.50 -1.76
C GLY A 283 -26.39 -15.74 -1.32
N GLU A 284 -25.72 -16.74 -1.89
CA GLU A 284 -24.31 -17.01 -1.63
C GLU A 284 -23.41 -15.98 -2.32
N VAL A 285 -23.73 -15.59 -3.56
CA VAL A 285 -23.07 -14.47 -4.26
C VAL A 285 -23.11 -13.20 -3.43
N ALA A 286 -24.29 -12.83 -2.92
CA ALA A 286 -24.45 -11.65 -2.07
C ALA A 286 -23.65 -11.76 -0.76
N ALA A 287 -23.60 -12.94 -0.13
CA ALA A 287 -22.82 -13.16 1.08
C ALA A 287 -21.30 -13.06 0.83
N VAL A 288 -20.82 -13.62 -0.29
CA VAL A 288 -19.42 -13.52 -0.73
C VAL A 288 -19.05 -12.07 -1.00
N ALA A 289 -19.87 -11.35 -1.77
CA ALA A 289 -19.65 -9.94 -2.10
C ALA A 289 -19.60 -9.04 -0.84
N ARG A 290 -20.56 -9.22 0.08
CA ARG A 290 -20.58 -8.48 1.35
C ARG A 290 -19.34 -8.72 2.19
N ARG A 291 -18.92 -9.99 2.31
CA ARG A 291 -17.72 -10.35 3.07
C ARG A 291 -16.48 -9.74 2.43
N ALA A 292 -16.35 -9.88 1.11
CA ALA A 292 -15.23 -9.36 0.34
C ALA A 292 -15.11 -7.84 0.44
N ALA A 293 -16.19 -7.11 0.21
CA ALA A 293 -16.23 -5.65 0.35
C ALA A 293 -15.93 -5.23 1.80
N GLY A 294 -16.54 -5.89 2.79
CA GLY A 294 -16.34 -5.57 4.20
C GLY A 294 -14.90 -5.78 4.67
N GLU A 295 -14.27 -6.90 4.30
CA GLU A 295 -12.87 -7.18 4.65
C GLU A 295 -11.90 -6.25 3.90
N PHE A 296 -12.14 -5.98 2.62
CA PHE A 296 -11.33 -5.05 1.82
C PHE A 296 -11.40 -3.62 2.39
N THR A 297 -12.61 -3.10 2.60
CA THR A 297 -12.82 -1.75 3.15
C THR A 297 -12.16 -1.60 4.51
N ARG A 298 -12.36 -2.57 5.41
CA ARG A 298 -11.69 -2.55 6.72
C ARG A 298 -10.17 -2.50 6.59
N ARG A 299 -9.58 -3.37 5.76
CA ARG A 299 -8.13 -3.49 5.64
C ARG A 299 -7.47 -2.32 4.91
N TYR A 300 -8.08 -1.84 3.84
CA TYR A 300 -7.46 -0.92 2.88
C TYR A 300 -8.00 0.51 2.91
N VAL A 301 -9.18 0.73 3.51
CA VAL A 301 -9.81 2.07 3.57
C VAL A 301 -9.88 2.59 5.00
N GLU A 302 -10.35 1.78 5.95
CA GLU A 302 -10.56 2.23 7.34
C GLU A 302 -9.32 2.13 8.22
N CYS A 303 -8.46 1.13 7.97
CA CYS A 303 -7.25 0.92 8.75
C CYS A 303 -6.04 1.57 8.09
N PRO A 304 -5.12 2.11 8.91
CA PRO A 304 -3.97 2.81 8.36
C PRO A 304 -2.97 1.80 7.80
N ALA A 305 -2.21 2.23 6.79
CA ALA A 305 -1.06 1.45 6.32
C ALA A 305 0.05 1.47 7.38
N ILE A 306 0.54 0.28 7.73
CA ILE A 306 1.69 0.10 8.63
C ILE A 306 2.87 -0.39 7.81
N VAL A 307 3.91 0.42 7.71
CA VAL A 307 5.20 0.08 7.09
C VAL A 307 5.89 -0.96 7.97
N PRO A 308 6.11 -2.19 7.46
CA PRO A 308 6.69 -3.27 8.24
C PRO A 308 8.17 -3.04 8.50
N ARG A 309 8.69 -3.72 9.52
CA ARG A 309 10.10 -3.62 9.95
C ARG A 309 11.13 -3.72 8.83
N CYS A 310 10.97 -4.67 7.92
CA CYS A 310 11.90 -4.89 6.82
C CYS A 310 11.99 -3.68 5.86
N MET A 311 10.87 -2.99 5.62
CA MET A 311 10.82 -1.88 4.66
C MET A 311 11.59 -0.67 5.16
N TRP A 312 11.60 -0.40 6.47
CA TRP A 312 12.41 0.68 7.01
C TRP A 312 13.84 0.26 7.37
N GLY A 313 14.24 -0.98 7.05
CA GLY A 313 15.59 -1.49 7.30
C GLY A 313 15.86 -1.72 8.79
N ALA A 314 14.88 -2.24 9.52
CA ALA A 314 15.03 -2.56 10.94
C ALA A 314 16.13 -3.59 11.17
N ARG A 315 16.99 -3.33 12.15
CA ARG A 315 17.86 -4.36 12.70
C ARG A 315 17.03 -5.43 13.43
N PRO A 316 17.53 -6.67 13.54
CA PRO A 316 16.89 -7.69 14.34
C PRO A 316 16.72 -7.26 15.80
N TYR A 317 15.70 -7.81 16.45
CA TYR A 317 15.56 -7.76 17.90
C TYR A 317 16.76 -8.47 18.56
N ARG A 318 17.30 -7.92 19.65
CA ARG A 318 18.38 -8.56 20.44
C ARG A 318 17.78 -9.39 21.55
N GLY A 319 18.21 -10.65 21.69
CA GLY A 319 17.65 -11.56 22.67
C GLY A 319 16.28 -12.11 22.26
N THR A 320 15.48 -12.52 23.25
CA THR A 320 14.17 -13.16 23.02
C THR A 320 13.05 -12.20 23.39
N PRO A 321 12.16 -11.80 22.45
CA PRO A 321 11.09 -10.86 22.75
C PRO A 321 10.05 -11.50 23.68
N SER A 322 9.57 -10.71 24.64
CA SER A 322 8.49 -11.14 25.54
C SER A 322 7.12 -10.91 24.89
N PRO A 323 6.22 -11.92 24.85
CA PRO A 323 4.91 -11.78 24.24
C PRO A 323 3.96 -10.92 25.09
N LEU A 324 3.07 -10.18 24.42
CA LEU A 324 1.94 -9.50 25.06
C LEU A 324 0.75 -10.46 25.25
N THR A 325 -0.02 -10.26 26.31
CA THR A 325 -1.34 -10.89 26.49
C THR A 325 -2.41 -9.93 26.01
N LEU A 326 -2.96 -10.17 24.82
CA LEU A 326 -3.99 -9.33 24.20
C LEU A 326 -5.41 -9.74 24.64
N PRO A 327 -6.40 -8.82 24.59
CA PRO A 327 -6.29 -7.39 24.29
C PRO A 327 -5.64 -6.58 25.41
N LEU A 328 -4.97 -5.48 25.07
CA LEU A 328 -4.41 -4.54 26.05
C LEU A 328 -5.44 -3.49 26.51
N GLY A 329 -5.26 -2.94 27.70
CA GLY A 329 -6.18 -1.96 28.30
C GLY A 329 -5.73 -0.50 28.19
N SER A 330 -4.52 -0.24 27.68
CA SER A 330 -3.97 1.12 27.63
C SER A 330 -3.27 1.45 26.32
N VAL A 331 -3.20 2.74 26.02
CA VAL A 331 -2.38 3.33 24.95
C VAL A 331 -1.59 4.49 25.54
N PHE A 332 -0.30 4.57 25.19
CA PHE A 332 0.60 5.60 25.65
C PHE A 332 1.09 6.43 24.47
N ILE A 333 0.81 7.73 24.47
CA ILE A 333 1.22 8.65 23.43
C ILE A 333 2.56 9.30 23.79
N HIS A 334 3.45 9.31 22.80
CA HIS A 334 4.80 9.85 22.88
C HIS A 334 5.06 10.81 21.72
N HIS A 335 5.97 11.77 21.93
CA HIS A 335 6.77 12.35 20.85
C HIS A 335 8.17 11.74 20.88
N THR A 336 8.95 11.88 19.81
CA THR A 336 10.32 11.35 19.79
C THR A 336 11.32 12.30 20.45
N LEU A 337 11.07 13.61 20.41
CA LEU A 337 11.99 14.71 20.81
C LEU A 337 13.29 14.73 20.00
N GLU A 338 14.03 13.63 19.94
CA GLU A 338 15.09 13.37 18.98
C GLU A 338 14.78 12.08 18.19
N PRO A 339 14.62 12.16 16.84
CA PRO A 339 14.71 13.35 16.01
C PRO A 339 13.55 14.34 16.26
N GLY A 340 13.86 15.64 16.28
CA GLY A 340 12.91 16.71 16.65
C GLY A 340 12.14 17.31 15.49
N THR A 341 12.59 17.07 14.26
CA THR A 341 11.88 17.54 13.06
C THR A 341 10.99 16.42 12.51
N PRO A 342 9.70 16.69 12.22
CA PRO A 342 8.84 15.73 11.55
C PRO A 342 9.39 15.28 10.21
N CYS A 343 9.44 13.97 9.99
CA CYS A 343 9.86 13.38 8.72
C CYS A 343 8.71 13.38 7.71
N ARG A 344 8.95 13.79 6.45
CA ARG A 344 7.88 14.00 5.43
C ARG A 344 7.99 13.13 4.17
N SER A 345 8.95 12.21 4.14
CA SER A 345 9.10 11.22 3.08
C SER A 345 9.46 9.88 3.66
N PHE A 346 9.13 8.80 2.95
CA PHE A 346 9.45 7.44 3.37
C PHE A 346 10.94 7.29 3.74
N ARG A 347 11.84 7.80 2.90
CA ARG A 347 13.29 7.75 3.14
C ARG A 347 13.70 8.49 4.42
N ALA A 348 13.10 9.65 4.69
CA ALA A 348 13.36 10.42 5.90
C ALA A 348 12.81 9.73 7.15
N CYS A 349 11.58 9.20 7.08
CA CYS A 349 10.95 8.50 8.19
C CYS A 349 11.61 7.15 8.48
N ALA A 350 11.98 6.38 7.47
CA ALA A 350 12.77 5.17 7.65
C ALA A 350 14.14 5.46 8.29
N ARG A 351 14.79 6.57 7.93
CA ARG A 351 16.03 7.03 8.58
C ARG A 351 15.81 7.40 10.04
N ALA A 352 14.71 8.11 10.36
CA ALA A 352 14.34 8.43 11.74
C ALA A 352 14.11 7.15 12.56
N MET A 353 13.39 6.17 12.02
CA MET A 353 13.19 4.85 12.64
C MET A 353 14.51 4.15 12.95
N ARG A 354 15.43 4.05 11.97
CA ARG A 354 16.75 3.45 12.17
C ARG A 354 17.59 4.22 13.20
N SER A 355 17.54 5.55 13.19
CA SER A 355 18.27 6.38 14.17
C SER A 355 17.77 6.12 15.60
N MET A 356 16.46 6.08 15.82
CA MET A 356 15.88 5.75 17.12
C MET A 356 16.19 4.32 17.54
N GLN A 357 16.12 3.35 16.64
CA GLN A 357 16.50 1.96 16.93
C GLN A 357 17.98 1.86 17.33
N SER A 358 18.87 2.54 16.61
CA SER A 358 20.29 2.60 16.94
C SER A 358 20.54 3.18 18.32
N PHE A 359 19.93 4.32 18.63
CA PHE A 359 20.05 4.91 19.97
C PHE A 359 19.51 3.98 21.07
N HIS A 360 18.34 3.37 20.87
CA HIS A 360 17.75 2.46 21.84
C HIS A 360 18.60 1.20 22.07
N GLN A 361 19.11 0.57 21.01
CA GLN A 361 19.89 -0.65 21.13
C GLN A 361 21.35 -0.39 21.55
N ASP A 362 22.00 0.61 20.96
CA ASP A 362 23.45 0.82 21.12
C ASP A 362 23.79 1.72 22.31
N THR A 363 22.94 2.71 22.59
CA THR A 363 23.17 3.66 23.70
C THR A 363 22.38 3.27 24.95
N ARG A 364 21.10 2.91 24.81
CA ARG A 364 20.26 2.51 25.96
C ARG A 364 20.32 1.01 26.29
N VAL A 365 21.01 0.23 25.45
CA VAL A 365 21.18 -1.23 25.62
C VAL A 365 19.83 -1.97 25.70
N TRP A 366 18.84 -1.48 24.95
CA TRP A 366 17.55 -2.15 24.82
C TRP A 366 17.60 -3.21 23.72
N ASP A 367 16.65 -4.13 23.77
CA ASP A 367 16.59 -5.20 22.78
C ASP A 367 16.21 -4.71 21.38
N ASP A 368 15.46 -3.61 21.30
CA ASP A 368 14.93 -3.03 20.06
C ASP A 368 14.41 -1.61 20.32
N ILE A 369 13.94 -0.92 19.28
CA ILE A 369 13.20 0.35 19.40
C ILE A 369 12.12 0.26 20.47
N GLY A 370 11.98 1.30 21.31
CA GLY A 370 11.11 1.23 22.49
C GLY A 370 9.62 1.22 22.20
N TYR A 371 9.18 1.85 21.11
CA TYR A 371 7.77 2.04 20.77
C TYR A 371 7.17 0.79 20.09
N SER A 372 5.86 0.60 20.26
CA SER A 372 5.09 -0.39 19.50
C SER A 372 4.92 0.08 18.05
N PHE A 373 4.51 1.34 17.88
CA PHE A 373 4.34 1.99 16.58
C PHE A 373 4.89 3.41 16.61
N VAL A 374 5.30 3.90 15.45
CA VAL A 374 5.79 5.27 15.28
C VAL A 374 5.06 5.92 14.10
N VAL A 375 4.62 7.17 14.25
CA VAL A 375 3.88 7.93 13.24
C VAL A 375 4.85 8.85 12.50
N GLY A 376 4.94 8.66 11.19
CA GLY A 376 5.64 9.57 10.29
C GLY A 376 4.74 10.73 9.85
N SER A 377 5.33 11.90 9.61
CA SER A 377 4.62 12.98 8.91
C SER A 377 4.72 12.83 7.40
N ASP A 378 4.78 11.60 6.91
CA ASP A 378 4.69 11.19 5.51
C ASP A 378 3.40 10.43 5.19
N GLY A 379 2.52 10.24 6.20
CA GLY A 379 1.21 9.63 6.03
C GLY A 379 1.14 8.16 6.44
N TYR A 380 2.20 7.62 7.06
CA TYR A 380 2.29 6.22 7.41
C TYR A 380 2.58 5.99 8.89
N LEU A 381 2.11 4.85 9.40
CA LEU A 381 2.63 4.28 10.65
C LEU A 381 3.77 3.33 10.33
N TYR A 382 4.74 3.28 11.22
CA TYR A 382 5.89 2.40 11.16
C TYR A 382 5.82 1.39 12.28
N GLU A 383 5.98 0.12 11.94
CA GLU A 383 6.06 -0.95 12.92
C GLU A 383 7.37 -0.86 13.71
N GLY A 384 7.26 -0.59 15.01
CA GLY A 384 8.34 -0.74 15.97
C GLY A 384 8.37 -2.18 16.48
N ARG A 385 8.09 -2.40 17.77
CA ARG A 385 7.88 -3.75 18.32
C ARG A 385 6.55 -4.39 17.89
N GLY A 386 5.64 -3.60 17.32
CA GLY A 386 4.40 -4.09 16.73
C GLY A 386 3.38 -4.59 17.75
N TRP A 387 2.46 -5.42 17.27
CA TRP A 387 1.25 -5.83 18.02
C TRP A 387 1.47 -6.92 19.07
N HIS A 388 2.56 -7.66 18.98
CA HIS A 388 2.71 -8.95 19.67
C HIS A 388 3.76 -8.95 20.78
N TRP A 389 4.62 -7.92 20.84
CA TRP A 389 5.79 -7.91 21.70
C TRP A 389 5.77 -6.73 22.68
N VAL A 390 6.23 -6.99 23.91
CA VAL A 390 6.30 -6.00 24.99
C VAL A 390 7.23 -4.84 24.60
N GLY A 391 6.76 -3.62 24.83
CA GLY A 391 7.47 -2.35 24.61
C GLY A 391 8.63 -2.06 25.55
N ALA A 392 9.32 -0.95 25.30
CA ALA A 392 10.23 -0.30 26.27
C ALA A 392 9.98 1.22 26.35
N HIS A 393 8.77 1.67 26.04
CA HIS A 393 8.38 3.08 25.91
C HIS A 393 7.95 3.74 27.23
N THR A 394 7.34 2.99 28.16
CA THR A 394 6.77 3.51 29.41
C THR A 394 7.10 2.58 30.58
N LYS A 395 8.12 2.95 31.36
CA LYS A 395 8.62 2.12 32.47
C LYS A 395 7.50 1.78 33.46
N GLY A 396 7.32 0.49 33.74
CA GLY A 396 6.26 -0.03 34.62
C GLY A 396 4.92 -0.33 33.93
N TYR A 397 4.75 0.09 32.67
CA TYR A 397 3.49 -0.04 31.92
C TYR A 397 3.62 -0.75 30.56
N ASN A 398 4.85 -1.08 30.13
CA ASN A 398 5.12 -1.72 28.82
C ASN A 398 4.32 -3.00 28.53
N THR A 399 3.87 -3.74 29.54
CA THR A 399 3.06 -4.96 29.39
C THR A 399 1.56 -4.71 29.34
N ARG A 400 1.12 -3.46 29.57
CA ARG A 400 -0.30 -3.09 29.76
C ARG A 400 -0.90 -2.34 28.57
N GLY A 401 -0.05 -1.83 27.68
CA GLY A 401 -0.51 -0.98 26.58
C GLY A 401 0.52 -0.78 25.48
N PHE A 402 0.05 -0.31 24.33
CA PHE A 402 0.90 0.03 23.19
C PHE A 402 1.45 1.45 23.32
N GLY A 403 2.74 1.62 23.03
CA GLY A 403 3.36 2.94 22.92
C GLY A 403 3.39 3.42 21.48
N VAL A 404 2.78 4.58 21.23
CA VAL A 404 2.72 5.22 19.91
C VAL A 404 3.51 6.52 19.95
N GLY A 405 4.60 6.59 19.17
CA GLY A 405 5.48 7.77 19.11
C GLY A 405 5.29 8.60 17.85
N TYR A 406 5.13 9.90 17.97
CA TYR A 406 5.14 10.83 16.84
C TYR A 406 6.55 11.34 16.58
N VAL A 407 7.05 11.20 15.34
CA VAL A 407 8.36 11.73 14.96
C VAL A 407 8.33 13.26 14.99
N GLY A 408 9.04 13.85 15.94
CA GLY A 408 9.18 15.29 16.11
C GLY A 408 9.19 15.74 17.58
N ASP A 409 9.34 17.06 17.77
CA ASP A 409 9.13 17.76 19.04
C ASP A 409 7.81 18.55 19.01
N PHE A 410 6.82 18.01 19.72
CA PHE A 410 5.50 18.62 19.86
C PHE A 410 5.30 19.37 21.18
N SER A 411 6.38 19.98 21.69
CA SER A 411 6.31 20.85 22.86
C SER A 411 5.55 22.15 22.57
N ALA A 412 5.78 22.76 21.41
CA ALA A 412 5.20 24.07 21.03
C ALA A 412 4.23 24.02 19.83
N ALA A 413 4.27 22.96 19.03
CA ALA A 413 3.44 22.80 17.84
C ALA A 413 2.80 21.41 17.82
N LEU A 414 1.67 21.28 17.13
CA LEU A 414 1.01 19.98 16.93
C LEU A 414 1.64 19.21 15.75
N PRO A 415 1.55 17.87 15.75
CA PRO A 415 1.71 17.10 14.53
C PRO A 415 0.73 17.57 13.44
N ASP A 416 1.05 17.29 12.18
CA ASP A 416 0.11 17.52 11.08
C ASP A 416 -1.24 16.84 11.40
N SER A 417 -2.37 17.48 11.05
CA SER A 417 -3.73 16.95 11.31
C SER A 417 -3.90 15.49 10.88
N ASP A 418 -3.32 15.13 9.75
CA ASP A 418 -3.47 13.80 9.18
C ASP A 418 -2.65 12.77 9.97
N ALA A 419 -1.52 13.18 10.56
CA ALA A 419 -0.76 12.31 11.47
C ALA A 419 -1.53 12.06 12.77
N LEU A 420 -2.27 13.04 13.29
CA LEU A 420 -3.16 12.87 14.43
C LEU A 420 -4.30 11.89 14.09
N ALA A 421 -4.95 12.09 12.93
CA ALA A 421 -6.04 11.25 12.45
C ALA A 421 -5.62 9.77 12.25
N LEU A 422 -4.42 9.51 11.73
CA LEU A 422 -3.87 8.15 11.57
C LEU A 422 -3.92 7.32 12.86
N VAL A 423 -3.76 7.95 14.02
CA VAL A 423 -3.86 7.25 15.31
C VAL A 423 -5.28 7.29 15.84
N ARG A 424 -5.84 8.50 15.99
CA ARG A 424 -7.13 8.74 16.65
C ARG A 424 -8.28 8.05 15.91
N ASP A 425 -8.34 8.24 14.59
CA ASP A 425 -9.50 7.89 13.77
C ASP A 425 -9.31 6.55 13.04
N GLU A 426 -8.05 6.13 12.82
CA GLU A 426 -7.75 4.92 12.05
C GLU A 426 -7.16 3.79 12.93
N LEU A 427 -5.98 3.98 13.51
CA LEU A 427 -5.27 2.93 14.26
C LEU A 427 -6.09 2.41 15.45
N LEU A 428 -6.57 3.30 16.32
CA LEU A 428 -7.22 2.91 17.57
C LEU A 428 -8.54 2.16 17.33
N PRO A 429 -9.46 2.66 16.47
CA PRO A 429 -10.67 1.90 16.14
C PRO A 429 -10.35 0.55 15.49
N CYS A 430 -9.35 0.49 14.61
CA CYS A 430 -8.93 -0.78 14.01
C CYS A 430 -8.34 -1.76 15.02
N ALA A 431 -7.55 -1.28 15.97
CA ALA A 431 -6.98 -2.11 17.03
C ALA A 431 -8.06 -2.67 17.97
N VAL A 432 -9.10 -1.89 18.27
CA VAL A 432 -10.28 -2.36 19.02
C VAL A 432 -11.02 -3.45 18.24
N ARG A 433 -11.35 -3.19 16.97
CA ARG A 433 -12.06 -4.17 16.12
C ARG A 433 -11.27 -5.47 15.95
N ALA A 434 -9.95 -5.39 15.88
CA ALA A 434 -9.06 -6.53 15.75
C ALA A 434 -8.74 -7.24 17.09
N GLY A 435 -9.39 -6.85 18.20
CA GLY A 435 -9.17 -7.47 19.52
C GLY A 435 -7.76 -7.26 20.06
N ARG A 436 -7.05 -6.22 19.60
CA ARG A 436 -5.71 -5.86 20.09
C ARG A 436 -5.79 -4.96 21.31
N ILE A 437 -6.82 -4.15 21.39
CA ILE A 437 -7.09 -3.21 22.47
C ILE A 437 -8.54 -3.39 22.95
N LEU A 438 -8.79 -3.27 24.24
CA LEU A 438 -10.14 -3.31 24.80
C LEU A 438 -10.97 -2.12 24.31
N GLY A 439 -12.29 -2.30 24.11
CA GLY A 439 -13.15 -1.19 23.66
C GLY A 439 -13.24 -0.01 24.65
N ASN A 440 -12.98 -0.25 25.93
CA ASN A 440 -12.93 0.74 27.00
C ASN A 440 -11.48 1.06 27.43
N TYR A 441 -10.55 1.04 26.49
CA TYR A 441 -9.14 1.35 26.77
C TYR A 441 -8.97 2.74 27.38
N THR A 442 -7.83 2.92 28.04
CA THR A 442 -7.40 4.19 28.60
C THR A 442 -6.24 4.75 27.79
N LEU A 443 -6.28 6.04 27.48
CA LEU A 443 -5.25 6.74 26.72
C LEU A 443 -4.53 7.72 27.65
N HIS A 444 -3.21 7.68 27.63
CA HIS A 444 -2.37 8.52 28.48
C HIS A 444 -1.26 9.17 27.66
N GLY A 445 -0.91 10.40 27.99
CA GLY A 445 0.40 10.96 27.63
C GLY A 445 1.49 10.40 28.55
N HIS A 446 2.69 10.14 28.02
CA HIS A 446 3.79 9.56 28.80
C HIS A 446 4.06 10.27 30.13
N ARG A 447 3.95 11.61 30.18
CA ARG A 447 4.12 12.45 31.38
C ARG A 447 3.22 12.08 32.55
N GLN A 448 2.08 11.41 32.33
CA GLN A 448 1.19 11.01 33.40
C GLN A 448 1.74 9.83 34.20
N LEU A 449 2.67 9.06 33.60
CA LEU A 449 3.14 7.78 34.13
C LEU A 449 4.64 7.79 34.48
N GLY A 450 5.28 8.95 34.40
CA GLY A 450 6.69 9.13 34.72
C GLY A 450 7.11 10.60 34.75
N ARG A 451 8.34 10.88 35.19
CA ARG A 451 8.91 12.24 35.19
C ARG A 451 9.51 12.56 33.83
N THR A 452 8.70 13.11 32.92
CA THR A 452 9.09 13.45 31.55
C THR A 452 8.14 14.51 30.98
N ASP A 453 8.63 15.33 30.06
CA ASP A 453 7.80 16.28 29.31
C ASP A 453 7.10 15.64 28.11
N CYS A 454 7.43 14.39 27.76
CA CYS A 454 6.80 13.63 26.69
C CYS A 454 5.27 13.49 26.94
N PRO A 455 4.36 13.70 25.96
CA PRO A 455 4.59 13.86 24.51
C PRO A 455 4.79 15.30 24.01
N GLY A 456 5.20 16.23 24.88
CA GLY A 456 5.24 17.68 24.57
C GLY A 456 3.91 18.37 24.91
N ASN A 457 3.95 19.66 25.25
CA ASN A 457 2.79 20.37 25.79
C ASN A 457 1.64 20.49 24.78
N ALA A 458 1.95 20.84 23.52
CA ALA A 458 0.92 20.97 22.49
C ALA A 458 0.23 19.62 22.22
N LEU A 459 1.00 18.55 21.97
CA LEU A 459 0.42 17.22 21.73
C LEU A 459 -0.30 16.66 22.97
N PHE A 460 0.19 16.94 24.18
CA PHE A 460 -0.52 16.54 25.40
C PHE A 460 -1.88 17.23 25.53
N GLN A 461 -1.97 18.53 25.21
CA GLN A 461 -3.23 19.25 25.20
C GLN A 461 -4.21 18.70 24.16
N GLU A 462 -3.73 18.33 22.97
CA GLU A 462 -4.54 17.71 21.92
C GLU A 462 -5.16 16.37 22.36
N ILE A 463 -4.35 15.47 22.93
CA ILE A 463 -4.84 14.13 23.30
C ILE A 463 -5.84 14.15 24.47
N GLN A 464 -5.95 15.24 25.22
CA GLN A 464 -6.99 15.40 26.26
C GLN A 464 -8.41 15.37 25.67
N GLY A 465 -8.55 15.75 24.39
CA GLY A 465 -9.82 15.67 23.67
C GLY A 465 -10.10 14.30 23.06
N TRP A 466 -9.18 13.34 23.16
CA TRP A 466 -9.32 12.05 22.47
C TRP A 466 -10.16 11.05 23.29
N PRO A 467 -10.87 10.13 22.61
CA PRO A 467 -11.57 9.04 23.28
C PRO A 467 -10.65 8.23 24.20
N GLY A 468 -11.12 7.96 25.41
CA GLY A 468 -10.40 7.15 26.39
C GLY A 468 -9.32 7.90 27.18
N PHE A 469 -9.08 9.20 26.93
CA PHE A 469 -8.14 9.98 27.75
C PHE A 469 -8.54 9.96 29.24
N GLN A 470 -7.56 9.76 30.12
CA GLN A 470 -7.73 9.77 31.57
C GLN A 470 -6.71 10.66 32.26
#